data_AF-A0A351ABH7-F1
#
_entry.id   AF-A0A351ABH7-F1
#
_cell.length_a   1.000
_cell.length_b   1.000
_cell.length_c   1.000
_cell.angle_alpha   90.00
_cell.angle_beta   90.00
_cell.angle_gamma   90.00
#
_symmetry.space_group_name_H-M   'P 1'
#
loop_
_entity.id
_entity.type
_entity.pdbx_description
1 polymer ?
#
loop_
_entity_poly.entity_id
_entity_poly.type
_entity_poly.pdbx_seq_one_letter_code
_entity_poly.pdbx_strand_id
1 'polypeptide(L)'
;MSFQDWLSAVDKLLAEGGAGYSTAQIEKADLRGAHQQGVSPVDYVAQGDHPLVATKPAPAMPLPLPPISLDQAKFLVRTLDQAGLALIILAVLSLGFGIYGMFGAIGGIIEMVTKSRGSRFDTSNAQVAMYSLTTLVNVVTHAAMAATLGIIAWAVSGMLRATYPGSSSRDASREGAEN
;
A
#
# COMPACT_ATOMS: atom_id res chain seq x y z
N MET A 1 -7.55 40.85 32.03
CA MET A 1 -8.13 40.28 30.80
C MET A 1 -8.16 38.77 30.96
N SER A 2 -9.22 38.06 30.54
CA SER A 2 -9.21 36.60 30.62
C SER A 2 -8.35 36.01 29.50
N PHE A 3 -7.81 34.80 29.70
CA PHE A 3 -6.99 34.13 28.68
C PHE A 3 -7.76 33.92 27.37
N GLN A 4 -9.06 33.65 27.46
CA GLN A 4 -9.90 33.41 26.28
C GLN A 4 -10.23 34.69 25.51
N ASP A 5 -10.40 35.81 26.22
CA ASP A 5 -10.52 37.13 25.58
C ASP A 5 -9.20 37.52 24.91
N TRP A 6 -8.07 37.18 25.55
CA TRP A 6 -6.73 37.47 25.02
C TRP A 6 -6.45 36.69 23.73
N LEU A 7 -6.76 35.38 23.71
CA LEU A 7 -6.64 34.56 22.49
C LEU A 7 -7.52 35.07 21.35
N SER A 8 -8.76 35.46 21.65
CA SER A 8 -9.69 36.01 20.66
C SER A 8 -9.18 37.33 20.05
N ALA A 9 -8.51 38.16 20.85
CA ALA A 9 -7.87 39.39 20.38
C ALA A 9 -6.65 39.10 19.50
N VAL A 10 -5.81 38.12 19.86
CA VAL A 10 -4.68 37.66 19.04
C VAL A 10 -5.15 37.11 17.69
N ASP A 11 -6.18 36.25 17.67
CA ASP A 11 -6.75 35.71 16.43
C ASP A 11 -7.28 36.81 15.51
N LYS A 12 -7.95 37.82 16.08
CA LYS A 12 -8.45 38.97 15.32
C LYS A 12 -7.30 39.78 14.70
N LEU A 13 -6.24 40.04 15.46
CA LEU A 13 -5.06 40.79 15.00
C LEU A 13 -4.25 40.00 13.96
N LEU A 14 -4.15 38.67 14.09
CA LEU A 14 -3.53 37.81 13.08
C LEU A 14 -4.32 37.82 11.77
N ALA A 15 -5.65 37.77 11.85
CA ALA A 15 -6.52 37.87 10.69
C ALA A 15 -6.43 39.24 10.00
N GLU A 16 -6.37 40.33 10.77
CA GLU A 16 -6.17 41.71 10.25
C GLU A 16 -4.77 41.90 9.65
N GLY A 17 -3.75 41.24 10.21
CA GLY A 17 -2.37 41.24 9.72
C GLY A 17 -2.12 40.32 8.52
N GLY A 18 -3.13 39.59 8.06
CA GLY A 18 -3.02 38.65 6.94
C GLY A 18 -2.18 37.41 7.24
N ALA A 19 -1.98 37.07 8.51
CA ALA A 19 -1.32 35.84 8.90
C ALA A 19 -2.18 34.64 8.44
N GLY A 20 -1.59 33.73 7.67
CA GLY A 20 -2.26 32.51 7.19
C GLY A 20 -2.50 31.45 8.28
N TYR A 21 -2.43 31.84 9.55
CA TYR A 21 -2.48 30.95 10.70
C TYR A 21 -3.20 31.61 11.89
N SER A 22 -3.71 30.80 12.81
CA SER A 22 -4.42 31.24 14.02
C SER A 22 -3.78 30.70 15.29
N THR A 23 -4.24 31.17 16.46
CA THR A 23 -3.82 30.67 17.77
C THR A 23 -4.02 29.16 17.95
N ALA A 24 -4.89 28.52 17.15
CA ALA A 24 -5.05 27.07 17.14
C ALA A 24 -3.83 26.31 16.58
N GLN A 25 -3.02 26.97 15.76
CA GLN A 25 -1.85 26.42 15.09
C GLN A 25 -0.53 26.84 15.77
N ILE A 26 -0.57 27.72 16.77
CA ILE A 26 0.58 28.14 17.55
C ILE A 26 0.76 27.22 18.75
N GLU A 27 2.02 26.96 19.15
CA GLU A 27 2.30 26.15 20.33
C GLU A 27 1.62 26.70 21.59
N LYS A 28 0.88 25.83 22.29
CA LYS A 28 0.13 26.21 23.50
C LYS A 28 1.03 26.71 24.64
N ALA A 29 2.30 26.27 24.67
CA ALA A 29 3.26 26.71 25.67
C ALA A 29 3.64 28.18 25.47
N ASP A 30 3.79 28.62 24.23
CA ASP A 30 4.14 29.99 23.87
C ASP A 30 2.97 30.95 24.18
N LEU A 31 1.76 30.61 23.74
CA LEU A 31 0.54 31.40 24.02
C LEU A 31 0.27 31.56 25.52
N ARG A 32 0.45 30.49 26.30
CA ARG A 32 0.29 30.56 27.76
C ARG A 32 1.41 31.33 28.43
N GLY A 33 2.65 31.19 27.95
CA GLY A 33 3.80 31.92 28.43
C GLY A 33 3.65 33.42 28.24
N ALA A 34 3.30 33.86 27.04
CA ALA A 34 3.08 35.27 26.70
C ALA A 34 1.95 35.90 27.54
N HIS A 35 0.83 35.19 27.70
CA HIS A 35 -0.27 35.67 28.55
C HIS A 35 0.13 35.76 30.03
N GLN A 36 0.87 34.78 30.57
CA GLN A 36 1.34 34.79 31.95
C GLN A 36 2.39 35.89 32.21
N GLN A 37 3.18 36.23 31.19
CA GLN A 37 4.13 37.35 31.22
C GLN A 37 3.44 38.72 31.05
N GLY A 38 2.12 38.75 30.79
CA GLY A 38 1.36 39.98 30.63
C GLY A 38 1.59 40.69 29.29
N VAL A 39 2.08 39.96 28.27
CA VAL A 39 2.30 40.50 26.93
C VAL A 39 0.95 40.88 26.32
N SER A 40 0.86 42.08 25.73
CA SER A 40 -0.37 42.50 25.08
C SER A 40 -0.59 41.72 23.78
N PRO A 41 -1.85 41.47 23.36
CA PRO A 41 -2.13 40.80 22.09
C PRO A 41 -1.45 41.45 20.87
N VAL A 42 -1.30 42.79 20.91
CA VAL A 42 -0.68 43.57 19.83
C VAL A 42 0.82 43.34 19.78
N ASP A 43 1.49 43.38 20.94
CA ASP A 43 2.93 43.15 21.02
C ASP A 43 3.29 41.72 20.67
N TYR A 44 2.43 40.77 21.05
CA TYR A 44 2.58 39.37 20.69
C TYR A 44 2.53 39.19 19.17
N VAL A 45 1.48 39.66 18.48
CA VAL A 45 1.37 39.54 17.02
C VAL A 45 2.48 40.30 16.28
N ALA A 46 2.92 41.45 16.80
CA ALA A 46 4.01 42.22 16.22
C ALA A 46 5.38 41.51 16.26
N GLN A 47 5.54 40.51 17.14
CA GLN A 47 6.77 39.71 17.24
C GLN A 47 7.00 38.84 15.99
N GLY A 48 5.94 38.48 15.25
CA GLY A 48 5.99 37.96 13.89
C GLY A 48 6.56 36.53 13.70
N ASP A 49 7.26 35.98 14.68
CA ASP A 49 7.91 34.65 14.62
C ASP A 49 7.35 33.71 15.70
N HIS A 50 6.13 33.23 15.47
CA HIS A 50 5.45 32.32 16.40
C HIS A 50 5.77 30.86 16.06
N PRO A 51 6.16 30.02 17.05
CA PRO A 51 6.36 28.60 16.84
C PRO A 51 5.03 27.94 16.48
N LEU A 52 4.88 27.61 15.20
CA LEU A 52 3.72 26.88 14.70
C LEU A 52 3.88 25.41 15.05
N VAL A 53 2.83 24.82 15.64
CA VAL A 53 2.72 23.38 15.80
C VAL A 53 2.85 22.78 14.41
N ALA A 54 3.92 22.02 14.17
CA ALA A 54 4.12 21.30 12.93
C ALA A 54 2.87 20.44 12.68
N THR A 55 2.00 20.92 11.81
CA THR A 55 0.84 20.19 11.35
C THR A 55 1.40 19.02 10.57
N LYS A 56 1.46 17.85 11.23
CA LYS A 56 1.53 16.59 10.50
C LYS A 56 0.46 16.70 9.41
N PRO A 57 0.82 16.58 8.11
CA PRO A 57 -0.16 16.63 7.06
C PRO A 57 -1.22 15.59 7.44
N ALA A 58 -2.47 16.06 7.55
CA ALA A 58 -3.59 15.17 7.79
C ALA A 58 -3.47 14.04 6.74
N PRO A 59 -3.53 12.76 7.14
CA PRO A 59 -3.51 11.68 6.19
C PRO A 59 -4.59 11.99 5.16
N ALA A 60 -4.22 12.01 3.87
CA ALA A 60 -5.14 12.26 2.78
C ALA A 60 -6.39 11.43 3.04
N MET A 61 -7.53 12.09 3.25
CA MET A 61 -8.80 11.39 3.45
C MET A 61 -8.94 10.40 2.29
N PRO A 62 -8.97 9.07 2.54
CA PRO A 62 -9.22 8.13 1.48
C PRO A 62 -10.58 8.51 0.88
N LEU A 63 -10.67 8.54 -0.45
CA LEU A 63 -11.93 8.79 -1.16
C LEU A 63 -13.06 8.00 -0.46
N PRO A 64 -14.25 8.58 -0.27
CA PRO A 64 -15.36 7.87 0.35
C PRO A 64 -15.74 6.70 -0.54
N LEU A 65 -15.18 5.54 -0.24
CA LEU A 65 -15.61 4.26 -0.78
C LEU A 65 -17.06 4.04 -0.34
N PRO A 66 -17.89 3.38 -1.17
CA PRO A 66 -19.28 3.10 -0.84
C PRO A 66 -19.37 2.47 0.56
N PRO A 67 -20.41 2.80 1.35
CA PRO A 67 -20.51 2.35 2.74
C PRO A 67 -20.75 0.84 2.77
N ILE A 68 -19.67 0.07 2.74
CA ILE A 68 -19.65 -1.36 3.06
C ILE A 68 -19.63 -1.53 4.57
N SER A 69 -20.35 -2.52 5.07
CA SER A 69 -20.35 -2.82 6.50
C SER A 69 -18.97 -3.33 6.94
N LEU A 70 -18.65 -3.15 8.22
CA LEU A 70 -17.37 -3.58 8.77
C LEU A 70 -17.15 -5.11 8.63
N ASP A 71 -18.23 -5.89 8.68
CA ASP A 71 -18.20 -7.34 8.44
C ASP A 71 -17.92 -7.69 6.97
N GLN A 72 -18.47 -6.92 6.03
CA GLN A 72 -18.15 -7.06 4.61
C GLN A 72 -16.69 -6.72 4.34
N ALA A 73 -16.16 -5.67 4.97
CA ALA A 73 -14.75 -5.32 4.88
C ALA A 73 -13.84 -6.42 5.47
N LYS A 74 -14.17 -6.97 6.65
CA LYS A 74 -13.46 -8.12 7.26
C LYS A 74 -13.44 -9.33 6.32
N PHE A 75 -14.58 -9.67 5.71
CA PHE A 75 -14.69 -10.78 4.75
C PHE A 75 -13.84 -10.53 3.49
N LEU A 76 -13.92 -9.33 2.91
CA LEU A 76 -13.18 -8.97 1.70
C LEU A 76 -11.66 -8.98 1.93
N VAL A 77 -11.21 -8.42 3.06
CA VAL A 77 -9.80 -8.43 3.47
C VAL A 77 -9.28 -9.86 3.59
N ARG A 78 -10.02 -10.75 4.27
CA ARG A 78 -9.61 -12.17 4.40
C ARG A 78 -9.54 -12.87 3.06
N THR A 79 -10.55 -12.66 2.21
CA THR A 79 -10.63 -13.30 0.88
C THR A 79 -9.51 -12.81 -0.02
N LEU A 80 -9.22 -11.50 -0.04
CA LEU A 80 -8.13 -10.92 -0.81
C LEU A 80 -6.76 -11.34 -0.31
N ASP A 81 -6.58 -11.50 1.01
CA ASP A 81 -5.31 -11.94 1.59
C ASP A 81 -5.01 -13.41 1.24
N GLN A 82 -6.03 -14.28 1.37
CA GLN A 82 -5.94 -15.69 0.99
C GLN A 82 -5.79 -15.89 -0.52
N ALA A 83 -6.58 -15.18 -1.33
CA ALA A 83 -6.50 -15.23 -2.78
C ALA A 83 -5.15 -14.70 -3.28
N GLY A 84 -4.66 -13.60 -2.68
CA GLY A 84 -3.34 -13.03 -2.99
C GLY A 84 -2.22 -14.02 -2.73
N LEU A 85 -2.22 -14.67 -1.55
CA LEU A 85 -1.26 -15.71 -1.21
C LEU A 85 -1.36 -16.91 -2.17
N ALA A 86 -2.57 -17.39 -2.45
CA ALA A 86 -2.80 -18.52 -3.35
C ALA A 86 -2.27 -18.23 -4.77
N LEU A 87 -2.47 -17.02 -5.29
CA LEU A 87 -1.98 -16.61 -6.60
C LEU A 87 -0.44 -16.53 -6.64
N ILE A 88 0.19 -16.08 -5.57
CA ILE A 88 1.67 -16.06 -5.47
C ILE A 88 2.21 -17.49 -5.42
N ILE A 89 1.60 -18.37 -4.64
CA ILE A 89 1.97 -19.80 -4.60
C ILE A 89 1.79 -20.43 -5.98
N LEU A 90 0.66 -20.16 -6.64
CA LEU A 90 0.39 -20.64 -8.00
C LEU A 90 1.45 -20.15 -9.00
N ALA A 91 1.87 -18.88 -8.90
CA ALA A 91 2.92 -18.32 -9.75
C ALA A 91 4.25 -19.08 -9.58
N VAL A 92 4.65 -19.34 -8.33
CA VAL A 92 5.88 -20.10 -8.01
C VAL A 92 5.79 -21.53 -8.53
N LEU A 93 4.66 -22.21 -8.31
CA LEU A 93 4.44 -23.57 -8.80
C LEU A 93 4.43 -23.61 -10.33
N SER A 94 3.74 -22.69 -11.00
CA SER A 94 3.69 -22.59 -12.46
C SER A 94 5.09 -22.40 -13.05
N LEU A 95 5.91 -21.57 -12.40
CA LEU A 95 7.30 -21.36 -12.82
C LEU A 95 8.15 -22.63 -12.62
N GLY A 96 8.03 -23.30 -11.48
CA GLY A 96 8.72 -24.56 -11.19
C GLY A 96 8.34 -25.70 -12.14
N PHE A 97 7.04 -25.94 -12.32
CA PHE A 97 6.53 -26.96 -13.25
C PHE A 97 6.84 -26.62 -14.71
N GLY A 98 6.76 -25.35 -15.10
CA GLY A 98 7.08 -24.91 -16.45
C GLY A 98 8.57 -25.08 -16.78
N ILE A 99 9.46 -24.75 -15.85
CA ILE A 99 10.90 -24.99 -16.00
C ILE A 99 11.20 -26.50 -16.06
N TYR A 100 10.61 -27.28 -15.16
CA TYR A 100 10.77 -28.75 -15.16
C TYR A 100 10.30 -29.38 -16.48
N GLY A 101 9.12 -28.97 -16.98
CA GLY A 101 8.59 -29.43 -18.26
C GLY A 101 9.48 -29.04 -19.44
N MET A 102 10.13 -27.87 -19.39
CA MET A 102 11.06 -27.42 -20.42
C MET A 102 12.31 -28.33 -20.48
N PHE A 103 12.90 -28.68 -19.34
CA PHE A 103 14.05 -29.60 -19.29
C PHE A 103 13.67 -31.03 -19.70
N GLY A 104 12.48 -31.52 -19.30
CA GLY A 104 11.97 -32.82 -19.73
C GLY A 104 11.71 -32.91 -21.23
N ALA A 105 11.12 -31.85 -21.82
CA ALA A 105 10.88 -31.77 -23.26
C ALA A 105 12.17 -31.66 -24.07
N ILE A 106 13.17 -30.91 -23.59
CA ILE A 106 14.50 -30.85 -24.21
C ILE A 106 15.17 -32.22 -24.19
N GLY A 107 15.09 -32.96 -23.08
CA GLY A 107 15.57 -34.33 -22.98
C GLY A 107 14.91 -35.27 -24.00
N GLY A 108 13.58 -35.21 -24.14
CA GLY A 108 12.84 -36.02 -25.11
C GLY A 108 13.14 -35.67 -26.57
N ILE A 109 13.37 -34.38 -26.88
CA ILE A 109 13.75 -33.94 -28.23
C ILE A 109 15.19 -34.37 -28.56
N ILE A 110 16.13 -34.23 -27.63
CA ILE A 110 17.51 -34.70 -27.81
C ILE A 110 17.53 -36.22 -28.00
N GLU A 111 16.76 -36.97 -27.22
CA GLU A 111 16.65 -38.42 -27.34
C GLU A 111 16.02 -38.82 -28.69
N MET A 112 14.99 -38.11 -29.13
CA MET A 112 14.37 -38.30 -30.46
C MET A 112 15.36 -37.98 -31.58
N VAL A 113 16.11 -36.89 -31.52
CA VAL A 113 17.16 -36.54 -32.52
C VAL A 113 18.27 -37.59 -32.54
N THR A 114 18.67 -38.11 -31.37
CA THR A 114 19.71 -39.14 -31.26
C THR A 114 19.24 -40.48 -31.83
N LYS A 115 17.98 -40.86 -31.61
CA LYS A 115 17.36 -42.06 -32.20
C LYS A 115 17.05 -41.90 -33.70
N SER A 116 16.73 -40.68 -34.14
CA SER A 116 16.38 -40.36 -35.54
C SER A 116 17.58 -40.12 -36.46
N ARG A 117 18.83 -40.16 -35.95
CA ARG A 117 20.05 -40.17 -36.78
C ARG A 117 20.11 -41.32 -37.80
N GLY A 118 19.16 -42.26 -37.77
CA GLY A 118 18.95 -43.27 -38.81
C GLY A 118 18.05 -42.87 -39.99
N SER A 119 17.22 -41.81 -39.91
CA SER A 119 16.32 -41.46 -41.02
C SER A 119 15.78 -40.03 -40.94
N ARG A 120 16.30 -39.14 -41.81
CA ARG A 120 15.64 -37.98 -42.45
C ARG A 120 14.77 -37.01 -41.62
N PHE A 121 14.91 -36.91 -40.31
CA PHE A 121 14.30 -35.83 -39.53
C PHE A 121 15.36 -34.81 -39.14
N ASP A 122 15.57 -33.82 -40.02
CA ASP A 122 16.33 -32.60 -39.71
C ASP A 122 15.43 -31.63 -38.92
N THR A 123 15.12 -31.99 -37.66
CA THR A 123 14.68 -30.99 -36.69
C THR A 123 15.90 -30.11 -36.38
N SER A 124 16.08 -29.04 -37.16
CA SER A 124 17.20 -28.12 -36.98
C SER A 124 17.24 -27.61 -35.53
N ASN A 125 18.44 -27.53 -34.94
CA ASN A 125 18.63 -27.01 -33.58
C ASN A 125 17.95 -25.65 -33.33
N ALA A 126 17.73 -24.87 -34.41
CA ALA A 126 16.99 -23.62 -34.39
C ALA A 126 15.49 -23.77 -34.02
N GLN A 127 14.82 -24.83 -34.48
CA GLN A 127 13.41 -25.10 -34.12
C GLN A 127 13.27 -25.50 -32.66
N VAL A 128 14.20 -26.30 -32.15
CA VAL A 128 14.25 -26.69 -30.73
C VAL A 128 14.49 -25.46 -29.85
N ALA A 129 15.45 -24.61 -30.24
CA ALA A 129 15.74 -23.36 -29.53
C ALA A 129 14.54 -22.39 -29.53
N MET A 130 13.86 -22.22 -30.67
CA MET A 130 12.64 -21.41 -30.76
C MET A 130 11.51 -21.96 -29.89
N TYR A 131 11.29 -23.27 -29.89
CA TYR A 131 10.26 -23.91 -29.07
C TYR A 131 10.56 -23.71 -27.57
N SER A 132 11.79 -23.98 -27.13
CA SER A 132 12.20 -23.74 -25.74
C SER A 132 12.06 -22.27 -25.34
N LEU A 133 12.43 -21.33 -26.21
CA LEU A 133 12.32 -19.89 -25.94
C LEU A 133 10.86 -19.46 -25.81
N THR A 134 9.98 -19.91 -26.72
CA THR A 134 8.55 -19.58 -26.67
C THR A 134 7.85 -20.20 -25.46
N THR A 135 8.19 -21.45 -25.11
CA THR A 135 7.69 -22.08 -23.87
C THR A 135 8.17 -21.32 -22.63
N LEU A 136 9.45 -20.92 -22.58
CA LEU A 136 10.00 -20.14 -21.47
C LEU A 136 9.26 -18.81 -21.30
N VAL A 137 9.10 -18.06 -22.39
CA VAL A 137 8.39 -16.77 -22.38
C VAL A 137 6.94 -16.97 -21.91
N ASN A 138 6.25 -18.01 -22.38
CA ASN A 138 4.89 -18.30 -21.95
C ASN A 138 4.82 -18.62 -20.45
N VAL A 139 5.70 -19.48 -19.93
CA VAL A 139 5.76 -19.84 -18.50
C VAL A 139 6.04 -18.61 -17.64
N VAL A 140 7.05 -17.82 -18.02
CA VAL A 140 7.41 -16.60 -17.29
C VAL A 140 6.27 -15.59 -17.31
N THR A 141 5.60 -15.41 -18.45
CA THR A 141 4.47 -14.48 -18.58
C THR A 141 3.29 -14.90 -17.69
N HIS A 142 2.93 -16.19 -17.68
CA HIS A 142 1.84 -16.68 -16.82
C HIS A 142 2.17 -16.54 -15.34
N ALA A 143 3.41 -16.88 -14.94
CA ALA A 143 3.86 -16.70 -13.56
C ALA A 143 3.88 -15.23 -13.15
N ALA A 144 4.35 -14.34 -14.03
CA ALA A 144 4.39 -12.90 -13.78
C ALA A 144 2.98 -12.30 -13.65
N MET A 145 2.02 -12.72 -14.49
CA MET A 145 0.62 -12.30 -14.39
C MET A 145 -0.01 -12.75 -13.08
N ALA A 146 0.16 -14.02 -12.70
CA ALA A 146 -0.37 -14.55 -11.44
C ALA A 146 0.22 -13.83 -10.22
N ALA A 147 1.55 -13.58 -10.21
CA ALA A 147 2.20 -12.84 -9.15
C ALA A 147 1.71 -11.39 -9.07
N THR A 148 1.54 -10.72 -10.21
CA THR A 148 1.04 -9.33 -10.27
C THR A 148 -0.37 -9.22 -9.71
N LEU A 149 -1.26 -10.15 -10.07
CA LEU A 149 -2.62 -10.21 -9.52
C LEU A 149 -2.60 -10.47 -8.02
N GLY A 150 -1.70 -11.33 -7.53
CA GLY A 150 -1.53 -11.58 -6.10
C GLY A 150 -1.07 -10.34 -5.33
N ILE A 151 -0.10 -9.59 -5.88
CA ILE A 151 0.39 -8.33 -5.29
C ILE A 151 -0.72 -7.27 -5.27
N ILE A 152 -1.50 -7.14 -6.34
CA ILE A 152 -2.64 -6.22 -6.39
C ILE A 152 -3.67 -6.59 -5.32
N ALA A 153 -4.01 -7.88 -5.17
CA ALA A 153 -4.94 -8.33 -4.14
C ALA A 153 -4.46 -7.99 -2.73
N TRP A 154 -3.17 -8.15 -2.44
CA TRP A 154 -2.57 -7.73 -1.18
C TRP A 154 -2.57 -6.20 -0.99
N ALA A 155 -2.28 -5.43 -2.04
CA ALA A 155 -2.32 -3.97 -1.99
C ALA A 155 -3.74 -3.45 -1.68
N VAL A 156 -4.77 -4.02 -2.34
CA VAL A 156 -6.18 -3.69 -2.09
C VAL A 156 -6.59 -4.10 -0.67
N SER A 157 -6.14 -5.26 -0.18
CA SER A 157 -6.34 -5.68 1.21
C SER A 157 -5.72 -4.69 2.21
N GLY A 158 -4.50 -4.19 1.93
CA GLY A 158 -3.84 -3.14 2.71
C GLY A 158 -4.61 -1.82 2.73
N MET A 159 -5.13 -1.39 1.58
CA MET A 159 -5.97 -0.18 1.48
C MET A 159 -7.28 -0.32 2.27
N LEU A 160 -7.92 -1.49 2.21
CA LEU A 160 -9.13 -1.77 3.00
C LEU A 160 -8.84 -1.73 4.51
N ARG A 161 -7.70 -2.29 4.96
CA ARG A 161 -7.28 -2.22 6.37
C ARG A 161 -7.01 -0.79 6.83
N ALA A 162 -6.41 0.04 5.97
CA ALA A 162 -6.15 1.46 6.27
C ALA A 162 -7.45 2.28 6.33
N THR A 163 -8.44 1.92 5.50
CA THR A 163 -9.72 2.64 5.42
C THR A 163 -10.69 2.20 6.54
N TYR A 164 -10.66 0.92 6.93
CA TYR A 164 -11.53 0.34 7.96
C TYR A 164 -10.70 -0.19 9.14
N PRO A 165 -10.34 0.66 10.12
CA PRO A 165 -9.66 0.21 11.33
C PRO A 165 -10.54 -0.81 12.08
N GLY A 166 -9.97 -1.98 12.40
CA GLY A 166 -10.70 -3.13 12.97
C GLY A 166 -11.11 -4.21 11.95
N SER A 167 -10.86 -4.00 10.66
CA SER A 167 -11.05 -5.04 9.62
C SER A 167 -9.89 -6.06 9.53
N SER A 168 -8.87 -5.89 10.39
CA SER A 168 -7.72 -6.78 10.51
C SER A 168 -8.13 -8.18 10.95
N SER A 169 -7.54 -9.20 10.32
CA SER A 169 -7.69 -10.60 10.73
C SER A 169 -7.23 -10.84 12.18
N ARG A 170 -6.32 -10.01 12.70
CA ARG A 170 -5.77 -10.09 14.05
C ARG A 170 -6.76 -9.65 15.14
N ASP A 171 -7.67 -8.74 14.82
CA ASP A 171 -8.69 -8.24 15.76
C ASP A 171 -9.89 -9.19 15.83
N ALA A 172 -10.25 -9.81 14.70
CA ALA A 172 -11.31 -10.80 14.66
C ALA A 172 -10.97 -12.13 15.39
N SER A 173 -9.69 -12.42 15.62
CA SER A 173 -9.27 -13.56 16.47
C SER A 173 -9.34 -13.24 17.97
N ARG A 174 -9.39 -11.96 18.36
CA ARG A 174 -9.63 -11.55 19.76
C ARG A 174 -11.11 -11.60 20.12
N GLU A 175 -11.99 -11.17 19.22
CA GLU A 175 -13.45 -11.24 19.43
C GLU A 175 -13.97 -12.69 19.57
N GLY A 176 -13.30 -13.67 18.97
CA GLY A 176 -13.67 -15.09 19.10
C GLY A 176 -13.09 -15.80 20.32
N ALA A 177 -12.23 -15.15 21.11
CA ALA A 177 -11.63 -15.72 22.32
C ALA A 177 -12.32 -15.23 23.60
N GLU A 178 -13.22 -14.24 23.49
CA GLU A 178 -13.99 -13.67 24.61
C GLU A 178 -15.46 -14.12 24.63
N ASN A 179 -15.87 -15.02 23.74
CA ASN A 179 -17.16 -15.72 23.76
C ASN A 179 -16.97 -17.22 24.02
#